data_AF-A0A813FD36-F1
#
_entry.id   AF-A0A813FD36-F1
#
_cell.length_a   1.000
_cell.length_b   1.000
_cell.length_c   1.000
_cell.angle_alpha   90.00
_cell.angle_beta   90.00
_cell.angle_gamma   90.00
#
_symmetry.space_group_name_H-M   'P 1'
#
loop_
_entity.id
_entity.type
_entity.pdbx_description
1 polymer ?
#
loop_
_entity_poly.entity_id
_entity_poly.type
_entity_poly.pdbx_seq_one_letter_code
_entity_poly.pdbx_strand_id
1 'polypeptide(L)'
;MSANNQFTDFKKQVLKASIDEIEAQVQHAPLMWDFLIEFAGKKSFYRSLIIQVFNKLMQVPGWVSAWESHPELHDKVKTLHEDLQSALGAQHEVLLKSIAPGALKSMASIRRDETAEEVRHAMEKERLIDVILEEEGESTTDGASVPDAFSTAHRVSEEDHEEKEEEEPHQSSPLAALQEGIDAAVAIDDATKMESGGLAALNKLRIGCIRCAGQEELFQQDVSHAHEVFIFLLSFAKQHPDAVGGVAEVVNELMASPCWSSVFECAMPLKERLQELPEAVQAALGLQHAKVMSLIVPAAQKRATGGDMPESIKQVADRMKSIRITTMIAAPPPPPPPPPMDQWKEAKTPEGHSYYFNLRTRESAWERPAALGGPRVYSVGDEVEVWSNGMRAWGRGKVEKVEGSKVTAEFTLPGGGLAKKELPAQHKDLRPVAVDSTSQGWSSEEKAQYQQWFLAIKGGSPDAVPAIAVAHFLGKSGLRRQALKQVWSVANPGSKASLGFEEFARCCRLVAHVQAMGARPGDASLVEEADRPLRVKLRTECLAARPPFLPKFEK
;
A
#
# COMPACT_ATOMS: atom_id res chain seq x y z
N MET A 1 -25.08 22.92 -12.14
CA MET A 1 -23.83 22.29 -11.64
C MET A 1 -22.78 23.39 -11.51
N SER A 2 -21.98 23.40 -10.45
CA SER A 2 -20.88 24.37 -10.30
C SER A 2 -19.87 24.20 -11.45
N ALA A 3 -19.20 25.28 -11.87
CA ALA A 3 -18.14 25.25 -12.88
C ALA A 3 -17.00 24.27 -12.50
N ASN A 4 -16.79 24.06 -11.19
CA ASN A 4 -15.81 23.10 -10.66
C ASN A 4 -16.20 21.64 -10.98
N ASN A 5 -17.48 21.29 -10.81
CA ASN A 5 -17.98 19.95 -11.17
C ASN A 5 -17.87 19.72 -12.68
N GLN A 6 -18.21 20.73 -13.48
CA GLN A 6 -18.09 20.66 -14.94
C GLN A 6 -16.64 20.45 -15.39
N PHE A 7 -15.69 21.18 -14.79
CA PHE A 7 -14.27 20.98 -15.08
C PHE A 7 -13.80 19.59 -14.66
N THR A 8 -14.21 19.11 -13.48
CA THR A 8 -13.82 17.79 -12.97
C THR A 8 -14.33 16.67 -13.88
N ASP A 9 -15.60 16.74 -14.30
CA ASP A 9 -16.19 15.78 -15.23
C ASP A 9 -15.50 15.84 -16.60
N PHE A 10 -15.23 17.04 -17.11
CA PHE A 10 -14.50 17.25 -18.37
C PHE A 10 -13.08 16.68 -18.32
N LYS A 11 -12.31 17.00 -17.26
CA LYS A 11 -10.97 16.45 -17.02
C LYS A 11 -11.01 14.92 -17.07
N LYS A 12 -11.92 14.30 -16.31
CA LYS A 12 -12.06 12.85 -16.25
C LYS A 12 -12.32 12.24 -17.64
N GLN A 13 -13.23 12.84 -18.42
CA GLN A 13 -13.53 12.38 -19.77
C GLN A 13 -12.33 12.52 -20.72
N VAL A 14 -11.65 13.68 -20.70
CA VAL A 14 -10.49 13.95 -21.57
C VAL A 14 -9.30 13.04 -21.26
N LEU A 15 -8.99 12.80 -19.98
CA LEU A 15 -7.86 11.96 -19.61
C LEU A 15 -8.12 10.47 -19.90
N LYS A 16 -9.38 10.01 -19.80
CA LYS A 16 -9.76 8.62 -20.13
C LYS A 16 -9.83 8.37 -21.64
N ALA A 17 -10.17 9.38 -22.44
CA ALA A 17 -10.34 9.24 -23.88
C ALA A 17 -9.02 8.99 -24.65
N SER A 18 -9.13 8.22 -25.72
CA SER A 18 -8.09 8.06 -26.75
C SER A 18 -7.93 9.35 -27.58
N ILE A 19 -6.79 9.47 -28.28
CA ILE A 19 -6.52 10.61 -29.16
C ILE A 19 -7.60 10.72 -30.25
N ASP A 20 -8.03 9.58 -30.81
CA ASP A 20 -9.04 9.54 -31.88
C ASP A 20 -10.44 9.95 -31.39
N GLU A 21 -10.82 9.56 -30.17
CA GLU A 21 -12.09 9.98 -29.56
C GLU A 21 -12.12 11.49 -29.31
N ILE A 22 -11.00 12.08 -28.90
CA ILE A 22 -10.88 13.54 -28.71
C ILE A 22 -10.88 14.26 -30.06
N GLU A 23 -10.19 13.72 -31.07
CA GLU A 23 -10.16 14.24 -32.45
C GLU A 23 -11.58 14.30 -33.04
N ALA A 24 -12.41 13.28 -32.81
CA ALA A 24 -13.80 13.26 -33.25
C ALA A 24 -14.66 14.41 -32.67
N GLN A 25 -14.19 15.05 -31.58
CA GLN A 25 -14.86 16.18 -30.93
C GLN A 25 -14.24 17.54 -31.26
N VAL A 26 -13.36 17.62 -32.27
CA VAL A 26 -12.61 18.85 -32.63
C VAL A 26 -13.50 20.07 -32.88
N GLN A 27 -14.74 19.89 -33.32
CA GLN A 27 -15.71 20.97 -33.53
C GLN A 27 -15.98 21.79 -32.26
N HIS A 28 -15.75 21.21 -31.07
CA HIS A 28 -15.93 21.85 -29.78
C HIS A 28 -14.65 22.52 -29.25
N ALA A 29 -13.50 22.30 -29.90
CA ALA A 29 -12.19 22.72 -29.40
C ALA A 29 -12.09 24.24 -29.13
N PRO A 30 -12.58 25.15 -29.99
CA PRO A 30 -12.47 26.59 -29.71
C PRO A 30 -13.19 27.00 -28.42
N LEU A 31 -14.41 26.49 -28.21
CA LEU A 31 -15.20 26.77 -27.00
C LEU A 31 -14.53 26.19 -25.75
N MET A 32 -13.95 24.99 -25.85
CA MET A 32 -13.30 24.32 -24.73
C MET A 32 -11.97 24.97 -24.36
N TRP A 33 -11.18 25.41 -25.34
CA TRP A 33 -9.97 26.19 -25.06
C TRP A 33 -10.30 27.49 -24.34
N ASP A 34 -11.35 28.18 -24.78
CA ASP A 34 -11.82 29.41 -24.15
C ASP A 34 -12.20 29.20 -22.69
N PHE A 35 -13.05 28.19 -22.44
CA PHE A 35 -13.45 27.78 -21.10
C PHE A 35 -12.24 27.44 -20.21
N LEU A 36 -11.28 26.67 -20.72
CA LEU A 36 -10.11 26.25 -19.96
C LEU A 36 -9.22 27.44 -19.55
N ILE A 37 -9.00 28.40 -20.45
CA ILE A 37 -8.20 29.60 -20.14
C ILE A 37 -8.91 30.46 -19.08
N GLU A 38 -10.22 30.69 -19.23
CA GLU A 38 -10.98 31.49 -18.27
C GLU A 38 -11.09 30.81 -16.90
N PHE A 39 -11.22 29.49 -16.88
CA PHE A 39 -11.20 28.69 -15.66
C PHE A 39 -9.83 28.79 -14.97
N ALA A 40 -8.74 28.67 -15.74
CA ALA A 40 -7.37 28.76 -15.23
C ALA A 40 -7.05 30.13 -14.61
N GLY A 41 -7.59 31.22 -15.16
CA GLY A 41 -7.44 32.57 -14.62
C GLY A 41 -8.16 32.78 -13.28
N LYS A 42 -9.22 32.02 -13.00
CA LYS A 42 -10.05 32.15 -11.79
C LYS A 42 -9.74 31.13 -10.71
N LYS A 43 -9.22 29.96 -11.08
CA LYS A 43 -9.08 28.78 -10.22
C LYS A 43 -7.63 28.29 -10.19
N SER A 44 -6.74 29.08 -9.59
CA SER A 44 -5.31 28.76 -9.46
C SER A 44 -5.05 27.44 -8.72
N PHE A 45 -5.94 27.02 -7.82
CA PHE A 45 -5.88 25.72 -7.15
C PHE A 45 -5.92 24.54 -8.13
N TYR A 46 -6.57 24.66 -9.28
CA TYR A 46 -6.71 23.57 -10.26
C TYR A 46 -5.53 23.49 -11.24
N ARG A 47 -4.45 24.24 -10.99
CA ARG A 47 -3.31 24.40 -11.91
C ARG A 47 -2.77 23.08 -12.44
N SER A 48 -2.47 22.11 -11.57
CA SER A 48 -1.93 20.81 -11.99
C SER A 48 -2.90 20.06 -12.92
N LEU A 49 -4.19 20.05 -12.57
CA LEU A 49 -5.24 19.40 -13.35
C LEU A 49 -5.44 20.05 -14.72
N ILE A 50 -5.35 21.39 -14.78
CA ILE A 50 -5.45 22.15 -16.03
C ILE A 50 -4.26 21.83 -16.94
N ILE A 51 -3.05 21.80 -16.39
CA ILE A 51 -1.84 21.46 -17.16
C ILE A 51 -1.95 20.07 -17.78
N GLN A 52 -2.48 19.08 -17.04
CA GLN A 52 -2.75 17.73 -17.57
C GLN A 52 -3.71 17.76 -18.77
N VAL A 53 -4.83 18.49 -18.65
CA VAL A 53 -5.82 18.61 -19.73
C VAL A 53 -5.21 19.30 -20.96
N PHE A 54 -4.48 20.41 -20.78
CA PHE A 54 -3.77 21.08 -21.88
C PHE A 54 -2.78 20.14 -22.55
N ASN A 55 -1.96 19.42 -21.78
CA ASN A 55 -0.98 18.47 -22.29
C ASN A 55 -1.65 17.36 -23.12
N LYS A 56 -2.76 16.80 -22.63
CA LYS A 56 -3.52 15.75 -23.34
C LYS A 56 -4.13 16.26 -24.65
N LEU A 57 -4.80 17.41 -24.61
CA LEU A 57 -5.45 17.99 -25.80
C LEU A 57 -4.44 18.44 -26.85
N MET A 58 -3.24 18.89 -26.45
CA MET A 58 -2.16 19.25 -27.37
C MET A 58 -1.50 18.06 -28.07
N GLN A 59 -1.84 16.82 -27.70
CA GLN A 59 -1.42 15.62 -28.44
C GLN A 59 -2.36 15.32 -29.62
N VAL A 60 -3.46 16.07 -29.77
CA VAL A 60 -4.53 15.82 -30.74
C VAL A 60 -4.40 16.82 -31.89
N PRO A 61 -4.05 16.40 -33.13
CA PRO A 61 -3.74 17.31 -34.23
C PRO A 61 -4.84 18.32 -34.57
N GLY A 62 -6.10 17.91 -34.54
CA GLY A 62 -7.24 18.80 -34.79
C GLY A 62 -7.40 19.88 -33.73
N TRP A 63 -7.13 19.56 -32.46
CA TRP A 63 -7.19 20.52 -31.35
C TRP A 63 -6.04 21.52 -31.37
N VAL A 64 -4.84 21.08 -31.80
CA VAL A 64 -3.70 21.96 -32.07
C VAL A 64 -4.03 22.93 -33.22
N SER A 65 -4.60 22.41 -34.31
CA SER A 65 -5.01 23.23 -35.46
C SER A 65 -6.09 24.25 -35.09
N ALA A 66 -7.05 23.85 -34.24
CA ALA A 66 -8.06 24.74 -33.71
C ALA A 66 -7.45 25.86 -32.86
N TRP A 67 -6.47 25.56 -32.02
CA TRP A 67 -5.73 26.56 -31.24
C TRP A 67 -5.05 27.60 -32.13
N GLU A 68 -4.27 27.15 -33.12
CA GLU A 68 -3.52 28.03 -34.02
C GLU A 68 -4.42 28.94 -34.88
N SER A 69 -5.64 28.48 -35.18
CA SER A 69 -6.60 29.21 -36.00
C SER A 69 -7.35 30.33 -35.26
N HIS A 70 -7.19 30.45 -33.93
CA HIS A 70 -7.90 31.43 -33.09
C HIS A 70 -6.91 32.30 -32.29
N PRO A 71 -6.33 33.35 -32.90
CA PRO A 71 -5.34 34.23 -32.26
C PRO A 71 -5.80 34.88 -30.96
N GLU A 72 -7.12 35.09 -30.79
CA GLU A 72 -7.72 35.63 -29.57
C GLU A 72 -7.46 34.76 -28.34
N LEU A 73 -7.32 33.44 -28.50
CA LEU A 73 -6.96 32.53 -27.41
C LEU A 73 -5.54 32.81 -26.91
N HIS A 74 -4.62 33.16 -27.81
CA HIS A 74 -3.25 33.51 -27.44
C HIS A 74 -3.22 34.79 -26.60
N ASP A 75 -4.05 35.78 -26.95
CA ASP A 75 -4.15 37.01 -26.19
C ASP A 75 -4.79 36.77 -24.82
N LYS A 76 -5.78 35.87 -24.72
CA LYS A 76 -6.34 35.43 -23.42
C LYS A 76 -5.28 34.74 -22.55
N VAL A 77 -4.43 33.86 -23.08
CA VAL A 77 -3.34 33.23 -22.30
C VAL A 77 -2.39 34.27 -21.71
N LYS A 78 -2.06 35.32 -22.46
CA LYS A 78 -1.16 36.39 -21.98
C LYS A 78 -1.74 37.18 -20.80
N THR A 79 -3.05 37.11 -20.57
CA THR A 79 -3.69 37.72 -19.39
C THR A 79 -3.53 36.91 -18.10
N LEU A 80 -3.14 35.64 -18.21
CA LEU A 80 -2.87 34.78 -17.05
C LEU A 80 -1.59 35.21 -16.32
N HIS A 81 -1.40 34.76 -15.09
CA HIS A 81 -0.14 34.98 -14.37
C HIS A 81 1.05 34.38 -15.12
N GLU A 82 2.21 35.05 -15.15
CA GLU A 82 3.39 34.63 -15.92
C GLU A 82 3.86 33.21 -15.57
N ASP A 83 3.78 32.83 -14.29
CA ASP A 83 4.12 31.46 -13.86
C ASP A 83 3.18 30.40 -14.48
N LEU A 84 1.90 30.70 -14.63
CA LEU A 84 0.93 29.78 -15.25
C LEU A 84 1.10 29.72 -16.76
N GLN A 85 1.35 30.87 -17.38
CA GLN A 85 1.73 30.91 -18.80
C GLN A 85 2.95 30.02 -19.05
N SER A 86 4.00 30.14 -18.23
CA SER A 86 5.22 29.33 -18.35
C SER A 86 4.93 27.83 -18.26
N ALA A 87 4.13 27.41 -17.27
CA ALA A 87 3.77 26.01 -17.12
C ALA A 87 2.91 25.47 -18.28
N LEU A 88 1.98 26.26 -18.83
CA LEU A 88 1.24 25.88 -20.04
C LEU A 88 2.15 25.83 -21.26
N GLY A 89 3.02 26.82 -21.44
CA GLY A 89 4.01 26.88 -22.51
C GLY A 89 4.98 25.70 -22.51
N ALA A 90 5.29 25.15 -21.34
CA ALA A 90 6.13 23.97 -21.20
C ALA A 90 5.51 22.68 -21.76
N GLN A 91 4.19 22.64 -21.98
CA GLN A 91 3.50 21.43 -22.40
C GLN A 91 3.62 21.15 -23.90
N HIS A 92 3.74 22.19 -24.73
CA HIS A 92 3.76 22.04 -26.19
C HIS A 92 4.38 23.26 -26.88
N GLU A 93 5.07 23.04 -28.01
CA GLU A 93 5.76 24.12 -28.75
C GLU A 93 4.81 25.23 -29.22
N VAL A 94 3.58 24.86 -29.58
CA VAL A 94 2.56 25.84 -30.01
C VAL A 94 2.13 26.74 -28.85
N LEU A 95 1.95 26.18 -27.65
CA LEU A 95 1.64 26.96 -26.45
C LEU A 95 2.79 27.89 -26.07
N LEU A 96 4.04 27.43 -26.23
CA LEU A 96 5.23 28.24 -25.97
C LEU A 96 5.28 29.51 -26.84
N LYS A 97 4.72 29.47 -28.06
CA LYS A 97 4.64 30.64 -28.95
C LYS A 97 3.56 31.65 -28.52
N SER A 98 2.62 31.24 -27.66
CA SER A 98 1.47 32.05 -27.24
C SER A 98 1.71 32.80 -25.92
N ILE A 99 2.82 32.56 -25.20
CA ILE A 99 3.09 33.20 -23.91
C ILE A 99 3.81 34.55 -24.03
N ALA A 100 3.70 35.39 -22.99
CA ALA A 100 4.35 36.70 -22.94
C ALA A 100 5.89 36.58 -22.80
N PRO A 101 6.67 37.59 -23.26
CA PRO A 101 8.13 37.62 -23.07
C PRO A 101 8.60 37.57 -21.61
N GLY A 102 7.78 38.03 -20.66
CA GLY A 102 8.05 37.89 -19.23
C GLY A 102 8.00 36.43 -18.78
N ALA A 103 6.93 35.71 -19.15
CA ALA A 103 6.79 34.28 -18.89
C ALA A 103 7.90 33.43 -19.52
N LEU A 104 8.38 33.77 -20.73
CA LEU A 104 9.54 33.09 -21.34
C LEU A 104 10.79 33.08 -20.44
N LYS A 105 11.00 34.13 -19.63
CA LYS A 105 12.12 34.19 -18.68
C LYS A 105 11.91 33.27 -17.47
N SER A 106 10.66 33.07 -17.05
CA SER A 106 10.28 32.20 -15.93
C SER A 106 10.30 30.71 -16.29
N MET A 107 10.48 30.35 -17.56
CA MET A 107 10.62 28.95 -18.01
C MET A 107 11.75 28.19 -17.28
N ALA A 108 12.84 28.87 -16.93
CA ALA A 108 13.95 28.25 -16.19
C ALA A 108 13.60 27.89 -14.73
N SER A 109 12.47 28.39 -14.23
CA SER A 109 11.99 28.18 -12.85
C SER A 109 10.73 27.32 -12.78
N ILE A 110 10.34 26.68 -13.89
CA ILE A 110 9.20 25.75 -13.90
C ILE A 110 9.44 24.60 -12.92
N ARG A 111 8.39 24.25 -12.18
CA ARG A 111 8.44 23.14 -11.24
C ARG A 111 8.63 21.84 -12.02
N ARG A 112 9.45 20.93 -11.51
CA ARG A 112 9.83 19.68 -12.22
C ARG A 112 8.59 18.86 -12.61
N ASP A 113 7.63 18.76 -11.69
CA ASP A 113 6.34 18.10 -11.85
C ASP A 113 5.42 18.74 -12.91
N GLU A 114 5.76 19.94 -13.40
CA GLU A 114 5.03 20.64 -14.46
C GLU A 114 5.68 20.51 -15.83
N THR A 115 6.76 19.76 -15.98
CA THR A 115 7.32 19.50 -17.32
C THR A 115 6.40 18.56 -18.12
N ALA A 116 6.39 18.69 -19.45
CA ALA A 116 5.49 17.91 -20.31
C ALA A 116 5.59 16.39 -20.12
N GLU A 117 6.80 15.90 -19.84
CA GLU A 117 7.07 14.48 -19.61
C GLU A 117 6.54 14.02 -18.25
N GLU A 118 6.84 14.76 -17.16
CA GLU A 118 6.34 14.44 -15.82
C GLU A 118 4.82 14.51 -15.73
N VAL A 119 4.19 15.46 -16.43
CA VAL A 119 2.73 15.56 -16.53
C VAL A 119 2.14 14.31 -17.19
N ARG A 120 2.76 13.81 -18.27
CA ARG A 120 2.34 12.54 -18.91
C ARG A 120 2.52 11.34 -17.99
N HIS A 121 3.61 11.29 -17.24
CA HIS A 121 3.84 10.24 -16.24
C HIS A 121 2.77 10.28 -15.14
N ALA A 122 2.44 11.46 -14.63
CA ALA A 122 1.39 11.64 -13.64
C ALA A 122 0.01 11.19 -14.16
N MET A 123 -0.31 11.54 -15.42
CA MET A 123 -1.55 11.10 -16.08
C MET A 123 -1.60 9.58 -16.24
N GLU A 124 -0.51 8.92 -16.65
CA GLU A 124 -0.50 7.45 -16.75
C GLU A 124 -0.59 6.79 -15.37
N LYS A 125 0.08 7.34 -14.34
CA LYS A 125 -0.08 6.87 -12.95
C LYS A 125 -1.54 6.94 -12.51
N GLU A 126 -2.22 8.08 -12.74
CA GLU A 126 -3.64 8.25 -12.40
C GLU A 126 -4.51 7.24 -13.17
N ARG A 127 -4.25 7.05 -14.47
CA ARG A 127 -4.96 6.07 -15.30
C ARG A 127 -4.82 4.64 -14.76
N LEU A 128 -3.63 4.22 -14.35
CA LEU A 128 -3.42 2.88 -13.78
C LEU A 128 -4.13 2.71 -12.45
N ILE A 129 -4.13 3.75 -11.60
CA ILE A 129 -4.84 3.73 -10.32
C ILE A 129 -6.34 3.62 -10.56
N ASP A 130 -6.89 4.39 -11.51
CA ASP A 130 -8.31 4.31 -11.86
C ASP A 130 -8.70 2.92 -12.33
N VAL A 131 -7.87 2.26 -13.15
CA VAL A 131 -8.10 0.86 -13.57
C VAL A 131 -8.16 -0.07 -12.36
N ILE A 132 -7.24 0.07 -11.38
CA ILE A 132 -7.25 -0.76 -10.17
C ILE A 132 -8.53 -0.53 -9.35
N LEU A 133 -8.97 0.72 -9.24
CA LEU A 133 -10.19 1.07 -8.50
C LEU A 133 -11.46 0.57 -9.23
N GLU A 134 -11.47 0.58 -10.56
CA GLU A 134 -12.54 0.00 -11.38
C GLU A 134 -12.59 -1.54 -11.23
N GLU A 135 -11.43 -2.22 -11.23
CA GLU A 135 -11.31 -3.67 -10.96
C GLU A 135 -11.90 -4.05 -9.57
N GLU A 136 -11.68 -3.22 -8.54
CA GLU A 136 -12.29 -3.44 -7.22
C GLU A 136 -13.81 -3.29 -7.25
N GLY A 137 -14.32 -2.27 -7.94
CA GLY A 137 -15.75 -1.98 -8.04
C GLY A 137 -16.56 -2.99 -8.86
N GLU A 138 -15.98 -3.57 -9.91
CA GLU A 138 -16.64 -4.59 -10.75
C GLU A 138 -16.70 -5.97 -10.08
N SER A 139 -15.76 -6.30 -9.18
CA SER A 139 -15.72 -7.58 -8.47
C SER A 139 -16.86 -7.76 -7.43
N THR A 140 -17.45 -6.65 -6.98
CA THR A 140 -18.62 -6.65 -6.11
C THR A 140 -19.90 -6.67 -6.95
N THR A 141 -20.40 -7.87 -7.29
CA THR A 141 -21.72 -8.05 -7.94
C THR A 141 -22.92 -7.73 -7.04
N ASP A 142 -22.81 -6.73 -6.17
CA ASP A 142 -23.91 -6.12 -5.42
C ASP A 142 -23.67 -4.60 -5.30
N GLY A 143 -23.84 -3.89 -6.41
CA GLY A 143 -24.49 -2.56 -6.50
C GLY A 143 -24.14 -1.42 -5.53
N ALA A 144 -23.06 -1.46 -4.77
CA ALA A 144 -22.64 -0.36 -3.90
C ALA A 144 -21.11 -0.34 -3.78
N SER A 145 -20.47 0.57 -4.50
CA SER A 145 -19.15 1.06 -4.11
C SER A 145 -19.25 1.47 -2.65
N VAL A 146 -18.63 0.73 -1.72
CA VAL A 146 -18.62 1.12 -0.31
C VAL A 146 -17.72 2.34 -0.24
N PRO A 147 -18.26 3.57 -0.14
CA PRO A 147 -17.41 4.74 -0.03
C PRO A 147 -16.74 4.63 1.34
N ASP A 148 -15.55 5.24 1.51
CA ASP A 148 -14.81 5.30 2.79
C ASP A 148 -15.82 5.28 3.94
N ALA A 149 -15.81 4.21 4.74
CA ALA A 149 -16.92 3.89 5.65
C ALA A 149 -17.21 5.06 6.63
N PHE A 150 -16.21 5.92 6.84
CA PHE A 150 -16.32 7.13 7.64
C PHE A 150 -16.57 8.42 6.83
N SER A 151 -16.48 8.39 5.50
CA SER A 151 -16.86 9.48 4.59
C SER A 151 -18.37 9.53 4.33
N THR A 152 -19.00 8.37 4.10
CA THR A 152 -20.46 8.27 3.78
C THR A 152 -21.36 8.60 4.96
N ALA A 153 -20.90 8.33 6.19
CA ALA A 153 -21.67 8.55 7.42
C ALA A 153 -22.02 10.03 7.67
N HIS A 154 -21.38 10.98 6.97
CA HIS A 154 -21.57 12.41 7.16
C HIS A 154 -22.72 13.01 6.30
N ARG A 155 -23.19 12.31 5.26
CA ARG A 155 -24.20 12.86 4.33
C ARG A 155 -25.64 12.96 4.87
N VAL A 156 -25.88 12.60 6.13
CA VAL A 156 -27.25 12.53 6.69
C VAL A 156 -27.58 13.69 7.65
N SER A 157 -26.65 14.62 7.88
CA SER A 157 -26.93 15.76 8.75
C SER A 157 -26.03 16.94 8.42
N GLU A 158 -26.53 17.85 7.56
CA GLU A 158 -26.24 19.29 7.53
C GLU A 158 -26.91 19.89 6.27
N GLU A 159 -28.17 20.29 6.40
CA GLU A 159 -28.71 21.39 5.60
C GLU A 159 -28.27 22.67 6.33
N ASP A 160 -27.15 23.26 5.95
CA ASP A 160 -26.89 24.69 6.18
C ASP A 160 -25.82 25.19 5.19
N HIS A 161 -26.17 26.29 4.52
CA HIS A 161 -25.38 27.00 3.53
C HIS A 161 -24.11 27.60 4.14
N GLU A 162 -22.95 27.26 3.58
CA GLU A 162 -21.83 28.19 3.41
C GLU A 162 -20.94 27.67 2.26
N GLU A 163 -20.72 28.50 1.23
CA GLU A 163 -19.74 28.26 0.18
C GLU A 163 -18.34 28.28 0.80
N LYS A 164 -17.94 27.20 1.48
CA LYS A 164 -16.54 26.95 1.81
C LYS A 164 -15.80 26.80 0.48
N GLU A 165 -14.74 27.59 0.31
CA GLU A 165 -13.76 27.40 -0.76
C GLU A 165 -13.39 25.91 -0.80
N GLU A 166 -13.83 25.22 -1.86
CA GLU A 166 -13.62 23.80 -2.05
C GLU A 166 -12.10 23.55 -2.12
N GLU A 167 -11.53 23.10 -0.99
CA GLU A 167 -10.16 22.60 -0.88
C GLU A 167 -9.91 21.57 -2.00
N GLU A 168 -8.68 21.53 -2.55
CA GLU A 168 -8.30 20.45 -3.48
C GLU A 168 -8.79 19.10 -2.92
N PRO A 169 -9.30 18.17 -3.76
CA PRO A 169 -9.61 16.83 -3.27
C PRO A 169 -8.35 16.29 -2.60
N HIS A 170 -8.38 16.15 -1.27
CA HIS A 170 -7.25 15.72 -0.44
C HIS A 170 -6.72 14.36 -0.92
N GLN A 171 -5.81 14.37 -1.88
CA GLN A 171 -5.14 13.17 -2.34
C GLN A 171 -4.09 12.81 -1.29
N SER A 172 -4.22 11.62 -0.69
CA SER A 172 -3.22 11.11 0.25
C SER A 172 -1.83 11.17 -0.39
N SER A 173 -0.83 11.63 0.38
CA SER A 173 0.54 11.72 -0.12
C SER A 173 1.01 10.36 -0.68
N PRO A 174 1.92 10.34 -1.67
CA PRO A 174 2.42 9.10 -2.24
C PRO A 174 2.95 8.12 -1.17
N LEU A 175 3.71 8.64 -0.21
CA LEU A 175 4.23 7.86 0.92
C LEU A 175 3.11 7.24 1.76
N ALA A 176 2.07 8.02 2.09
CA ALA A 176 0.96 7.50 2.89
C ALA A 176 0.23 6.35 2.19
N ALA A 177 0.05 6.43 0.87
CA ALA A 177 -0.56 5.36 0.09
C ALA A 177 0.33 4.10 0.04
N LEU A 178 1.65 4.25 -0.13
CA LEU A 178 2.59 3.13 -0.05
C LEU A 178 2.56 2.46 1.32
N GLN A 179 2.60 3.25 2.39
CA GLN A 179 2.54 2.76 3.75
C GLN A 179 1.23 2.04 4.07
N GLU A 180 0.10 2.54 3.57
CA GLU A 180 -1.18 1.85 3.70
C GLU A 180 -1.16 0.48 3.01
N GLY A 181 -0.60 0.39 1.80
CA GLY A 181 -0.42 -0.88 1.09
C GLY A 181 0.49 -1.86 1.81
N ILE A 182 1.64 -1.40 2.32
CA ILE A 182 2.58 -2.21 3.11
C ILE A 182 1.89 -2.71 4.38
N ASP A 183 1.23 -1.83 5.11
CA ASP A 183 0.55 -2.18 6.35
C ASP A 183 -0.60 -3.15 6.12
N ALA A 184 -1.29 -3.08 4.97
CA ALA A 184 -2.32 -4.03 4.59
C ALA A 184 -1.71 -5.40 4.27
N ALA A 185 -0.64 -5.45 3.47
CA ALA A 185 0.07 -6.69 3.13
C ALA A 185 0.64 -7.40 4.37
N VAL A 186 1.30 -6.66 5.26
CA VAL A 186 1.89 -7.20 6.51
C VAL A 186 0.82 -7.73 7.47
N ALA A 187 -0.41 -7.21 7.40
CA ALA A 187 -1.51 -7.71 8.23
C ALA A 187 -2.06 -9.07 7.77
N ILE A 188 -1.73 -9.53 6.56
CA ILE A 188 -2.11 -10.84 6.03
C ILE A 188 -1.06 -11.88 6.46
N ASP A 189 -1.24 -12.43 7.65
CA ASP A 189 -0.32 -13.37 8.30
C ASP A 189 -0.85 -14.83 8.34
N ASP A 190 -2.07 -15.07 7.86
CA ASP A 190 -2.70 -16.39 7.83
C ASP A 190 -3.58 -16.62 6.58
N ALA A 191 -3.93 -17.88 6.32
CA ALA A 191 -4.69 -18.29 5.14
C ALA A 191 -6.13 -17.71 5.10
N THR A 192 -6.77 -17.56 6.25
CA THR A 192 -8.15 -17.02 6.35
C THR A 192 -8.16 -15.54 5.98
N LYS A 193 -7.15 -14.79 6.43
CA LYS A 193 -6.95 -13.39 6.03
C LYS A 193 -6.59 -13.27 4.55
N MET A 194 -5.79 -14.20 4.03
CA MET A 194 -5.45 -14.24 2.61
C MET A 194 -6.70 -14.37 1.74
N GLU A 195 -7.58 -15.33 2.04
CA GLU A 195 -8.82 -15.56 1.30
C GLU A 195 -9.78 -14.37 1.37
N SER A 196 -9.89 -13.72 2.53
CA SER A 196 -10.90 -12.68 2.75
C SER A 196 -10.42 -11.25 2.51
N GLY A 197 -9.11 -11.01 2.38
CA GLY A 197 -8.55 -9.66 2.28
C GLY A 197 -7.27 -9.54 1.45
N GLY A 198 -6.74 -10.65 0.91
CA GLY A 198 -5.49 -10.66 0.15
C GLY A 198 -5.56 -9.78 -1.11
N LEU A 199 -6.65 -9.85 -1.88
CA LEU A 199 -6.79 -9.06 -3.11
C LEU A 199 -6.86 -7.55 -2.83
N ALA A 200 -7.62 -7.14 -1.82
CA ALA A 200 -7.70 -5.75 -1.39
C ALA A 200 -6.33 -5.23 -0.87
N ALA A 201 -5.59 -6.06 -0.13
CA ALA A 201 -4.23 -5.73 0.30
C ALA A 201 -3.26 -5.58 -0.88
N LEU A 202 -3.36 -6.46 -1.88
CA LEU A 202 -2.57 -6.36 -3.11
C LEU A 202 -2.88 -5.06 -3.86
N ASN A 203 -4.15 -4.71 -4.05
CA ASN A 203 -4.53 -3.50 -4.78
C ASN A 203 -4.09 -2.21 -4.07
N LYS A 204 -4.21 -2.12 -2.74
CA LYS A 204 -3.62 -1.01 -1.97
C LYS A 204 -2.12 -0.90 -2.18
N LEU A 205 -1.42 -2.04 -2.19
CA LEU A 205 0.03 -2.09 -2.44
C LEU A 205 0.38 -1.70 -3.89
N ARG A 206 -0.40 -2.12 -4.88
CA ARG A 206 -0.27 -1.69 -6.30
C ARG A 206 -0.39 -0.18 -6.41
N ILE A 207 -1.45 0.42 -5.87
CA ILE A 207 -1.68 1.87 -5.87
C ILE A 207 -0.51 2.60 -5.20
N GLY A 208 -0.09 2.13 -4.02
CA GLY A 208 1.04 2.70 -3.29
C GLY A 208 2.36 2.68 -4.09
N CYS A 209 2.68 1.56 -4.72
CA CYS A 209 3.88 1.43 -5.55
C CYS A 209 3.82 2.33 -6.79
N ILE A 210 2.67 2.42 -7.47
CA ILE A 210 2.48 3.27 -8.65
C ILE A 210 2.65 4.75 -8.30
N ARG A 211 2.08 5.21 -7.19
CA ARG A 211 2.24 6.60 -6.72
C ARG A 211 3.69 6.95 -6.43
N CYS A 212 4.44 6.01 -5.83
CA CYS A 212 5.85 6.18 -5.49
C CYS A 212 6.82 5.83 -6.64
N ALA A 213 6.34 5.37 -7.79
CA ALA A 213 7.20 4.88 -8.87
C ALA A 213 8.24 5.95 -9.27
N GLY A 214 9.52 5.55 -9.26
CA GLY A 214 10.67 6.43 -9.54
C GLY A 214 11.23 7.20 -8.33
N GLN A 215 10.65 7.09 -7.13
CA GLN A 215 11.06 7.84 -5.93
C GLN A 215 11.70 6.93 -4.88
N GLU A 216 13.00 6.65 -5.03
CA GLU A 216 13.74 5.71 -4.14
C GLU A 216 13.73 6.16 -2.68
N GLU A 217 13.72 7.46 -2.40
CA GLU A 217 13.71 7.99 -1.04
C GLU A 217 12.44 7.61 -0.28
N LEU A 218 11.31 7.38 -0.98
CA LEU A 218 10.07 6.93 -0.36
C LEU A 218 10.13 5.43 -0.05
N PHE A 219 10.65 4.61 -0.96
CA PHE A 219 10.82 3.17 -0.73
C PHE A 219 11.81 2.88 0.41
N GLN A 220 12.88 3.68 0.53
CA GLN A 220 13.90 3.50 1.57
C GLN A 220 13.35 3.62 2.99
N GLN A 221 12.32 4.43 3.21
CA GLN A 221 11.73 4.65 4.54
C GLN A 221 11.11 3.39 5.14
N ASP A 222 10.69 2.45 4.31
CA ASP A 222 9.93 1.26 4.71
C ASP A 222 10.59 -0.07 4.35
N VAL A 223 11.89 -0.04 4.01
CA VAL A 223 12.67 -1.23 3.66
C VAL A 223 12.75 -2.27 4.79
N SER A 224 12.42 -1.92 6.04
CA SER A 224 12.30 -2.88 7.14
C SER A 224 11.20 -3.91 6.92
N HIS A 225 10.14 -3.56 6.19
CA HIS A 225 8.98 -4.42 5.90
C HIS A 225 9.11 -5.20 4.59
N ALA A 226 10.22 -5.01 3.86
CA ALA A 226 10.38 -5.57 2.53
C ALA A 226 10.24 -7.10 2.50
N HIS A 227 10.76 -7.76 3.55
CA HIS A 227 10.71 -9.21 3.62
C HIS A 227 9.27 -9.74 3.73
N GLU A 228 8.50 -9.18 4.65
CA GLU A 228 7.09 -9.53 4.91
C GLU A 228 6.23 -9.25 3.67
N VAL A 229 6.46 -8.12 3.00
CA VAL A 229 5.75 -7.77 1.76
C VAL A 229 6.06 -8.77 0.64
N PHE A 230 7.32 -9.19 0.46
CA PHE A 230 7.64 -10.22 -0.53
C PHE A 230 7.06 -11.59 -0.15
N ILE A 231 7.02 -11.95 1.14
CA ILE A 231 6.31 -13.16 1.60
C ILE A 231 4.84 -13.11 1.19
N PHE A 232 4.17 -11.98 1.45
CA PHE A 232 2.78 -11.77 1.08
C PHE A 232 2.57 -11.95 -0.43
N LEU A 233 3.37 -11.25 -1.25
CA LEU A 233 3.26 -11.29 -2.72
C LEU A 233 3.44 -12.70 -3.29
N LEU A 234 4.48 -13.43 -2.84
CA LEU A 234 4.74 -14.79 -3.32
C LEU A 234 3.65 -15.76 -2.83
N SER A 235 3.16 -15.59 -1.60
CA SER A 235 2.08 -16.44 -1.06
C SER A 235 0.75 -16.18 -1.79
N PHE A 236 0.44 -14.92 -2.07
CA PHE A 236 -0.74 -14.52 -2.85
C PHE A 236 -0.67 -15.09 -4.27
N ALA A 237 0.46 -14.91 -4.98
CA ALA A 237 0.64 -15.44 -6.34
C ALA A 237 0.56 -16.97 -6.43
N LYS A 238 0.93 -17.67 -5.34
CA LYS A 238 0.77 -19.13 -5.24
C LYS A 238 -0.69 -19.56 -5.14
N GLN A 239 -1.51 -18.80 -4.41
CA GLN A 239 -2.92 -19.10 -4.17
C GLN A 239 -3.84 -18.57 -5.28
N HIS A 240 -3.47 -17.46 -5.90
CA HIS A 240 -4.22 -16.78 -6.96
C HIS A 240 -3.36 -16.56 -8.22
N PRO A 241 -3.01 -17.63 -8.96
CA PRO A 241 -2.18 -17.51 -10.18
C PRO A 241 -2.82 -16.65 -11.28
N ASP A 242 -4.14 -16.55 -11.30
CA ASP A 242 -4.95 -15.72 -12.19
C ASP A 242 -4.74 -14.22 -11.93
N ALA A 243 -4.48 -13.84 -10.68
CA ALA A 243 -4.19 -12.47 -10.27
C ALA A 243 -2.69 -12.11 -10.30
N VAL A 244 -1.83 -12.93 -10.95
CA VAL A 244 -0.38 -12.70 -11.02
C VAL A 244 0.00 -11.38 -11.69
N GLY A 245 -0.86 -10.81 -12.54
CA GLY A 245 -0.62 -9.51 -13.17
C GLY A 245 -0.43 -8.37 -12.17
N GLY A 246 -1.28 -8.31 -11.14
CA GLY A 246 -1.14 -7.30 -10.07
C GLY A 246 0.11 -7.52 -9.22
N VAL A 247 0.48 -8.78 -8.97
CA VAL A 247 1.73 -9.12 -8.28
C VAL A 247 2.94 -8.72 -9.12
N ALA A 248 2.87 -8.96 -10.43
CA ALA A 248 3.93 -8.61 -11.38
C ALA A 248 4.19 -7.11 -11.39
N GLU A 249 3.16 -6.26 -11.35
CA GLU A 249 3.30 -4.80 -11.23
C GLU A 249 4.08 -4.39 -9.96
N VAL A 250 3.67 -4.90 -8.80
CA VAL A 250 4.32 -4.59 -7.53
C VAL A 250 5.77 -5.10 -7.52
N VAL A 251 6.00 -6.34 -7.95
CA VAL A 251 7.36 -6.90 -8.02
C VAL A 251 8.24 -6.09 -8.97
N ASN A 252 7.70 -5.60 -10.09
CA ASN A 252 8.41 -4.74 -11.02
C ASN A 252 8.93 -3.48 -10.29
N GLU A 253 8.08 -2.80 -9.52
CA GLU A 253 8.43 -1.58 -8.77
C GLU A 253 9.43 -1.85 -7.64
N LEU A 254 9.12 -2.84 -6.78
CA LEU A 254 9.97 -3.15 -5.63
C LEU A 254 11.36 -3.66 -6.06
N MET A 255 11.45 -4.40 -7.17
CA MET A 255 12.73 -4.89 -7.66
C MET A 255 13.54 -3.82 -8.40
N ALA A 256 12.89 -2.76 -8.89
CA ALA A 256 13.57 -1.58 -9.44
C ALA A 256 14.21 -0.72 -8.33
N SER A 257 13.67 -0.75 -7.12
CA SER A 257 14.28 -0.12 -5.93
C SER A 257 15.54 -0.88 -5.49
N PRO A 258 16.73 -0.23 -5.43
CA PRO A 258 17.94 -0.85 -4.92
C PRO A 258 17.83 -1.37 -3.48
N CYS A 259 17.17 -0.63 -2.57
CA CYS A 259 17.09 -1.05 -1.17
C CYS A 259 16.16 -2.27 -0.97
N TRP A 260 15.05 -2.34 -1.70
CA TRP A 260 14.13 -3.49 -1.65
C TRP A 260 14.66 -4.72 -2.39
N SER A 261 15.21 -4.53 -3.60
CA SER A 261 15.79 -5.65 -4.36
C SER A 261 16.97 -6.30 -3.63
N SER A 262 17.76 -5.54 -2.88
CA SER A 262 18.82 -6.08 -2.02
C SER A 262 18.25 -7.06 -0.98
N VAL A 263 17.14 -6.72 -0.31
CA VAL A 263 16.49 -7.64 0.65
C VAL A 263 16.08 -8.94 -0.03
N PHE A 264 15.47 -8.87 -1.22
CA PHE A 264 15.07 -10.06 -1.98
C PHE A 264 16.27 -10.93 -2.38
N GLU A 265 17.36 -10.31 -2.85
CA GLU A 265 18.60 -11.01 -3.22
C GLU A 265 19.32 -11.64 -2.03
N CYS A 266 19.19 -11.09 -0.82
CA CYS A 266 19.88 -11.61 0.37
C CYS A 266 19.08 -12.70 1.11
N ALA A 267 17.75 -12.69 1.01
CA ALA A 267 16.90 -13.62 1.74
C ALA A 267 16.68 -14.95 0.98
N MET A 268 17.42 -16.01 1.36
CA MET A 268 17.23 -17.36 0.78
C MET A 268 15.77 -17.85 0.82
N PRO A 269 15.00 -17.69 1.91
CA PRO A 269 13.61 -18.14 1.93
C PRO A 269 12.71 -17.47 0.88
N LEU A 270 13.00 -16.23 0.45
CA LEU A 270 12.26 -15.58 -0.63
C LEU A 270 12.58 -16.23 -1.99
N LYS A 271 13.84 -16.59 -2.22
CA LYS A 271 14.27 -17.29 -3.44
C LYS A 271 13.67 -18.69 -3.53
N GLU A 272 13.73 -19.45 -2.44
CA GLU A 272 13.12 -20.78 -2.35
C GLU A 272 11.62 -20.70 -2.66
N ARG A 273 10.91 -19.74 -2.05
CA ARG A 273 9.48 -19.51 -2.30
C ARG A 273 9.18 -19.14 -3.74
N LEU A 274 9.98 -18.27 -4.35
CA LEU A 274 9.86 -17.93 -5.76
C LEU A 274 9.97 -19.19 -6.63
N GLN A 275 10.93 -20.07 -6.33
CA GLN A 275 11.16 -21.30 -7.08
C GLN A 275 10.11 -22.40 -6.83
N GLU A 276 9.38 -22.34 -5.72
CA GLU A 276 8.23 -23.21 -5.42
C GLU A 276 6.93 -22.80 -6.14
N LEU A 277 6.88 -21.63 -6.77
CA LEU A 277 5.69 -21.18 -7.51
C LEU A 277 5.49 -22.01 -8.78
N PRO A 278 4.26 -22.11 -9.31
CA PRO A 278 4.04 -22.69 -10.63
C PRO A 278 4.92 -22.03 -11.69
N GLU A 279 5.44 -22.80 -12.66
CA GLU A 279 6.38 -22.29 -13.67
C GLU A 279 5.84 -21.09 -14.47
N ALA A 280 4.53 -21.05 -14.73
CA ALA A 280 3.88 -19.93 -15.39
C ALA A 280 3.92 -18.65 -14.54
N VAL A 281 3.72 -18.77 -13.22
CA VAL A 281 3.80 -17.66 -12.27
C VAL A 281 5.25 -17.18 -12.15
N GLN A 282 6.21 -18.12 -12.05
CA GLN A 282 7.64 -17.78 -12.08
C GLN A 282 8.02 -17.01 -13.35
N ALA A 283 7.59 -17.49 -14.52
CA ALA A 283 7.84 -16.83 -15.79
C ALA A 283 7.22 -15.41 -15.85
N ALA A 284 5.98 -15.26 -15.36
CA ALA A 284 5.30 -13.97 -15.27
C ALA A 284 6.08 -12.95 -14.43
N LEU A 285 6.54 -13.34 -13.24
CA LEU A 285 7.34 -12.50 -12.36
C LEU A 285 8.76 -12.26 -12.90
N GLY A 286 9.36 -13.28 -13.52
CA GLY A 286 10.68 -13.20 -14.15
C GLY A 286 10.76 -12.15 -15.26
N LEU A 287 9.71 -12.03 -16.08
CA LEU A 287 9.62 -11.01 -17.14
C LEU A 287 9.68 -9.57 -16.61
N GLN A 288 9.41 -9.36 -15.32
CA GLN A 288 9.30 -8.02 -14.75
C GLN A 288 10.64 -7.40 -14.40
N HIS A 289 11.65 -8.22 -14.07
CA HIS A 289 12.95 -7.69 -13.67
C HIS A 289 14.07 -8.70 -13.87
N ALA A 290 15.23 -8.24 -14.35
CA ALA A 290 16.39 -9.09 -14.65
C ALA A 290 16.88 -9.89 -13.43
N LYS A 291 16.84 -9.29 -12.22
CA LYS A 291 17.17 -9.99 -10.97
C LYS A 291 16.19 -11.12 -10.63
N VAL A 292 14.91 -10.99 -10.97
CA VAL A 292 13.93 -12.06 -10.73
C VAL A 292 14.13 -13.16 -11.77
N MET A 293 14.35 -12.79 -13.04
CA MET A 293 14.67 -13.72 -14.13
C MET A 293 15.87 -14.61 -13.81
N SER A 294 16.91 -14.07 -13.18
CA SER A 294 18.11 -14.86 -12.81
C SER A 294 17.89 -15.80 -11.62
N LEU A 295 16.81 -15.63 -10.85
CA LEU A 295 16.51 -16.42 -9.65
C LEU A 295 15.48 -17.53 -9.87
N ILE A 296 14.67 -17.46 -10.93
CA ILE A 296 13.68 -18.50 -11.26
C ILE A 296 14.32 -19.73 -11.90
N VAL A 297 13.58 -20.85 -11.90
CA VAL A 297 14.07 -22.12 -12.45
C VAL A 297 14.24 -22.06 -13.98
N PRO A 298 15.16 -22.84 -14.58
CA PRO A 298 15.44 -22.79 -16.03
C PRO A 298 14.22 -23.05 -16.93
N ALA A 299 13.29 -23.92 -16.52
CA ALA A 299 12.05 -24.17 -17.25
C ALA A 299 11.18 -22.90 -17.35
N ALA A 300 11.06 -22.16 -16.25
CA ALA A 300 10.35 -20.89 -16.22
C ALA A 300 11.07 -19.79 -17.02
N GLN A 301 12.40 -19.73 -17.01
CA GLN A 301 13.18 -18.81 -17.86
C GLN A 301 12.91 -19.06 -19.35
N LYS A 302 12.88 -20.33 -19.76
CA LYS A 302 12.57 -20.73 -21.14
C LYS A 302 11.14 -20.35 -21.52
N ARG A 303 10.17 -20.55 -20.63
CA ARG A 303 8.77 -20.11 -20.87
C ARG A 303 8.67 -18.60 -21.04
N ALA A 304 9.29 -17.84 -20.14
CA ALA A 304 9.28 -16.38 -20.20
C ALA A 304 9.86 -15.85 -21.53
N THR A 305 11.02 -16.37 -21.94
CA THR A 305 11.71 -15.94 -23.17
C THR A 305 11.13 -16.54 -24.45
N GLY A 306 10.43 -17.67 -24.35
CA GLY A 306 9.82 -18.38 -25.48
C GLY A 306 8.51 -17.76 -25.99
N GLY A 307 8.02 -16.68 -25.39
CA GLY A 307 6.81 -15.99 -25.83
C GLY A 307 5.49 -16.65 -25.42
N ASP A 308 5.53 -17.76 -24.67
CA ASP A 308 4.39 -18.52 -24.11
C ASP A 308 3.82 -17.84 -22.85
N MET A 309 3.58 -16.53 -22.93
CA MET A 309 3.02 -15.72 -21.85
C MET A 309 1.91 -14.81 -22.39
N PRO A 310 0.84 -14.56 -21.62
CA PRO A 310 -0.21 -13.63 -22.01
C PRO A 310 0.34 -12.24 -22.31
N GLU A 311 -0.23 -11.58 -23.32
CA GLU A 311 0.20 -10.25 -23.75
C GLU A 311 0.07 -9.21 -22.63
N SER A 312 -0.99 -9.32 -21.83
CA SER A 312 -1.20 -8.49 -20.64
C SER A 312 -0.05 -8.55 -19.65
N ILE A 313 0.63 -9.69 -19.51
CA ILE A 313 1.80 -9.87 -18.62
C ILE A 313 3.08 -9.34 -19.24
N LYS A 314 3.24 -9.49 -20.56
CA LYS A 314 4.41 -8.98 -21.30
C LYS A 314 4.48 -7.46 -21.26
N GLN A 315 3.32 -6.80 -21.33
CA GLN A 315 3.23 -5.33 -21.31
C GLN A 315 3.46 -4.70 -19.94
N VAL A 316 3.40 -5.48 -18.85
CA VAL A 316 3.57 -4.94 -17.49
C VAL A 316 4.92 -4.23 -17.35
N ALA A 317 6.01 -4.84 -17.80
CA ALA A 317 7.34 -4.25 -17.61
C ALA A 317 7.50 -2.90 -18.31
N ASP A 318 7.01 -2.77 -19.54
CA ASP A 318 7.07 -1.50 -20.28
C ASP A 318 6.16 -0.44 -19.65
N ARG A 319 4.94 -0.83 -19.23
CA ARG A 319 3.99 0.05 -18.56
C ARG A 319 4.50 0.57 -17.21
N MET A 320 5.09 -0.30 -16.40
CA MET A 320 5.66 0.11 -15.11
C MET A 320 6.93 0.94 -15.32
N LYS A 321 7.74 0.63 -16.34
CA LYS A 321 8.88 1.47 -16.72
C LYS A 321 8.44 2.86 -17.18
N SER A 322 7.32 2.99 -17.90
CA SER A 322 6.82 4.29 -18.37
C SER A 322 6.32 5.20 -17.26
N ILE A 323 6.14 4.73 -16.02
CA ILE A 323 5.77 5.57 -14.87
C ILE A 323 6.94 5.85 -13.90
N ARG A 324 8.11 5.23 -14.11
CA ARG A 324 9.29 5.35 -13.24
C ARG A 324 10.26 6.46 -13.59
N ILE A 325 10.07 7.15 -14.71
CA ILE A 325 11.08 8.07 -15.21
C ILE A 325 10.87 9.45 -14.60
N THR A 326 11.83 9.87 -13.79
CA THR A 326 12.06 11.28 -13.48
C THR A 326 13.58 11.49 -13.34
N THR A 327 14.18 12.04 -14.40
CA THR A 327 15.55 12.62 -14.55
C THR A 327 16.72 11.92 -13.83
N MET A 328 17.77 11.60 -14.59
CA MET A 328 19.12 11.50 -14.05
C MET A 328 19.51 12.82 -13.37
N ILE A 329 19.19 12.99 -12.09
CA ILE A 329 20.10 13.71 -11.21
C ILE A 329 21.32 12.79 -11.17
N ALA A 330 22.42 13.24 -11.77
CA ALA A 330 23.71 12.70 -11.41
C ALA A 330 23.82 12.87 -9.90
N ALA A 331 23.57 11.78 -9.16
CA ALA A 331 23.72 11.77 -7.73
C ALA A 331 25.11 12.34 -7.42
N PRO A 332 25.25 13.30 -6.48
CA PRO A 332 26.57 13.60 -5.96
C PRO A 332 27.22 12.26 -5.54
N PRO A 333 28.54 12.11 -5.70
CA PRO A 333 29.21 10.86 -5.36
C PRO A 333 28.77 10.44 -3.96
N PRO A 334 28.42 9.15 -3.76
CA PRO A 334 27.86 8.70 -2.49
C PRO A 334 28.80 9.18 -1.37
N PRO A 335 28.26 9.80 -0.30
CA PRO A 335 29.08 10.11 0.86
C PRO A 335 29.82 8.84 1.28
N PRO A 336 31.08 8.96 1.76
CA PRO A 336 31.87 7.80 2.15
C PRO A 336 31.02 6.92 3.06
N PRO A 337 30.97 5.60 2.81
CA PRO A 337 30.08 4.70 3.53
C PRO A 337 30.29 4.90 5.03
N PRO A 338 29.22 5.04 5.83
CA PRO A 338 29.35 5.10 7.27
C PRO A 338 30.12 3.87 7.77
N PRO A 339 30.92 3.99 8.84
CA PRO A 339 31.76 2.91 9.34
C PRO A 339 30.94 1.63 9.60
N PRO A 340 31.55 0.44 9.45
CA PRO A 340 30.83 -0.82 9.28
C PRO A 340 30.00 -1.16 10.51
N MET A 341 28.70 -0.91 10.42
CA MET A 341 27.70 -1.56 11.26
C MET A 341 27.20 -2.77 10.49
N ASP A 342 27.48 -3.96 11.00
CA ASP A 342 27.06 -5.22 10.40
C ASP A 342 25.52 -5.32 10.36
N GLN A 343 24.92 -5.10 9.20
CA GLN A 343 23.46 -5.11 8.97
C GLN A 343 22.91 -6.53 8.79
N TRP A 344 23.14 -7.40 9.76
CA TRP A 344 22.36 -8.63 9.86
C TRP A 344 20.93 -8.27 10.29
N LYS A 345 19.92 -8.76 9.58
CA LYS A 345 18.51 -8.64 9.92
C LYS A 345 17.94 -10.01 10.28
N GLU A 346 17.03 -10.06 11.26
CA GLU A 346 16.24 -11.25 11.58
C GLU A 346 14.90 -11.18 10.84
N ALA A 347 14.47 -12.31 10.29
CA ALA A 347 13.18 -12.48 9.63
C ALA A 347 12.62 -13.87 9.94
N LYS A 348 11.32 -14.09 9.66
CA LYS A 348 10.65 -15.37 9.89
C LYS A 348 10.13 -15.96 8.59
N THR A 349 10.33 -17.26 8.41
CA THR A 349 9.60 -18.04 7.40
C THR A 349 8.10 -18.09 7.77
N PRO A 350 7.20 -18.32 6.82
CA PRO A 350 5.77 -18.53 7.09
C PRO A 350 5.46 -19.71 8.00
N GLU A 351 6.32 -20.73 8.00
CA GLU A 351 6.24 -21.81 8.98
C GLU A 351 6.65 -21.31 10.37
N GLY A 352 7.27 -20.13 10.51
CA GLY A 352 7.61 -19.48 11.77
C GLY A 352 9.06 -19.66 12.23
N HIS A 353 9.94 -20.22 11.38
CA HIS A 353 11.37 -20.36 11.66
C HIS A 353 12.09 -19.02 11.49
N SER A 354 12.89 -18.61 12.47
CA SER A 354 13.77 -17.45 12.34
C SER A 354 14.95 -17.77 11.42
N TYR A 355 15.34 -16.79 10.61
CA TYR A 355 16.58 -16.80 9.84
C TYR A 355 17.16 -15.38 9.79
N TYR A 356 18.43 -15.30 9.43
CA TYR A 356 19.19 -14.07 9.44
C TYR A 356 19.79 -13.82 8.06
N PHE A 357 19.76 -12.57 7.60
CA PHE A 357 20.38 -12.20 6.33
C PHE A 357 21.16 -10.90 6.44
N ASN A 358 22.29 -10.83 5.74
CA ASN A 358 23.18 -9.69 5.75
C ASN A 358 23.01 -8.89 4.45
N LEU A 359 22.57 -7.64 4.58
CA LEU A 359 22.36 -6.75 3.43
C LEU A 359 23.65 -6.34 2.71
N ARG A 360 24.81 -6.47 3.37
CA ARG A 360 26.12 -6.11 2.82
C ARG A 360 26.78 -7.31 2.13
N THR A 361 26.88 -8.45 2.82
CA THR A 361 27.56 -9.64 2.27
C THR A 361 26.67 -10.47 1.37
N ARG A 362 25.35 -10.22 1.38
CA ARG A 362 24.32 -11.01 0.69
C ARG A 362 24.24 -12.46 1.15
N GLU A 363 24.74 -12.73 2.34
CA GLU A 363 24.68 -14.04 2.98
C GLU A 363 23.39 -14.18 3.79
N SER A 364 22.88 -15.41 3.89
CA SER A 364 21.84 -15.75 4.85
C SER A 364 22.23 -16.97 5.66
N ALA A 365 21.85 -17.00 6.93
CA ALA A 365 22.16 -18.05 7.88
C ALA A 365 20.94 -18.37 8.75
N TRP A 366 20.85 -19.63 9.21
CA TRP A 366 19.86 -20.04 10.22
C TRP A 366 20.32 -19.72 11.64
N GLU A 367 21.64 -19.62 11.84
CA GLU A 367 22.25 -19.28 13.12
C GLU A 367 22.28 -17.77 13.32
N ARG A 368 22.04 -17.33 14.56
CA ARG A 368 22.00 -15.91 14.92
C ARG A 368 23.43 -15.33 14.90
N PRO A 369 23.73 -14.38 14.01
CA PRO A 369 25.06 -13.77 13.91
C PRO A 369 25.47 -13.10 15.22
N ALA A 370 26.77 -13.10 15.52
CA ALA A 370 27.33 -12.43 16.70
C ALA A 370 26.94 -10.95 16.79
N ALA A 371 26.85 -10.27 15.64
CA ALA A 371 26.39 -8.88 15.55
C ALA A 371 24.96 -8.65 16.06
N LEU A 372 24.11 -9.68 16.09
CA LEU A 372 22.74 -9.63 16.63
C LEU A 372 22.66 -10.13 18.08
N GLY A 373 23.77 -10.22 18.80
CA GLY A 373 23.83 -10.71 20.18
C GLY A 373 24.17 -12.20 20.31
N GLY A 374 24.54 -12.87 19.21
CA GLY A 374 25.10 -14.22 19.21
C GLY A 374 24.09 -15.35 19.52
N PRO A 375 24.59 -16.55 19.87
CA PRO A 375 23.77 -17.74 20.08
C PRO A 375 22.69 -17.52 21.15
N ARG A 376 21.46 -17.96 20.89
CA ARG A 376 20.40 -17.98 21.91
C ARG A 376 20.84 -18.92 23.06
N VAL A 377 20.66 -18.45 24.29
CA VAL A 377 20.97 -19.20 25.52
C VAL A 377 19.65 -19.64 26.14
N TYR A 378 19.54 -20.92 26.47
CA TYR A 378 18.38 -21.53 27.11
C TYR A 378 18.77 -22.10 28.47
N SER A 379 17.84 -22.06 29.41
CA SER A 379 17.93 -22.66 30.74
C SER A 379 16.92 -23.80 30.88
N VAL A 380 17.23 -24.79 31.72
CA VAL A 380 16.27 -25.85 32.06
C VAL A 380 15.02 -25.23 32.68
N GLY A 381 13.86 -25.59 32.15
CA GLY A 381 12.56 -25.04 32.53
C GLY A 381 12.05 -23.92 31.62
N ASP A 382 12.87 -23.37 30.73
CA ASP A 382 12.43 -22.35 29.77
C ASP A 382 11.31 -22.89 28.88
N GLU A 383 10.27 -22.09 28.67
CA GLU A 383 9.24 -22.44 27.72
C GLU A 383 9.77 -22.25 26.29
N VAL A 384 9.62 -23.29 25.47
CA VAL A 384 10.04 -23.29 24.07
C VAL A 384 8.95 -23.82 23.14
N GLU A 385 9.07 -23.51 21.86
CA GLU A 385 8.36 -24.23 20.80
C GLU A 385 9.37 -25.02 19.98
N VAL A 386 8.98 -26.24 19.60
CA VAL A 386 9.80 -27.17 18.82
C VAL A 386 9.06 -27.57 17.56
N TRP A 387 9.71 -27.47 16.40
CA TRP A 387 9.13 -27.88 15.12
C TRP A 387 9.11 -29.41 14.97
N SER A 388 7.91 -29.96 14.73
CA SER A 388 7.70 -31.37 14.43
C SER A 388 7.75 -31.61 12.93
N ASN A 389 8.78 -32.31 12.44
CA ASN A 389 8.91 -32.66 11.03
C ASN A 389 7.76 -33.55 10.54
N GLY A 390 7.31 -34.50 11.36
CA GLY A 390 6.23 -35.44 10.99
C GLY A 390 4.85 -34.79 10.91
N MET A 391 4.60 -33.75 11.71
CA MET A 391 3.30 -33.06 11.77
C MET A 391 3.31 -31.70 11.08
N ARG A 392 4.48 -31.22 10.63
CA ARG A 392 4.69 -29.90 10.01
C ARG A 392 4.09 -28.76 10.84
N ALA A 393 4.30 -28.81 12.15
CA ALA A 393 3.74 -27.85 13.10
C ALA A 393 4.69 -27.61 14.29
N TRP A 394 4.61 -26.42 14.88
CA TRP A 394 5.24 -26.10 16.16
C TRP A 394 4.45 -26.72 17.32
N GLY A 395 5.15 -27.37 18.24
CA GLY A 395 4.58 -27.82 19.50
C GLY A 395 5.20 -27.06 20.67
N ARG A 396 4.35 -26.60 21.60
CA ARG A 396 4.79 -25.96 22.84
C ARG A 396 5.38 -26.99 23.79
N GLY A 397 6.46 -26.61 24.47
CA GLY A 397 7.21 -27.47 25.34
C GLY A 397 8.03 -26.73 26.38
N LYS A 398 8.87 -27.48 27.09
CA LYS A 398 9.85 -26.96 28.03
C LYS A 398 11.21 -27.57 27.79
N VAL A 399 12.24 -26.77 28.04
CA VAL A 399 13.62 -27.25 28.04
C VAL A 399 13.80 -28.19 29.22
N GLU A 400 14.09 -29.45 28.94
CA GLU A 400 14.34 -30.48 29.94
C GLU A 400 15.82 -30.52 30.33
N LYS A 401 16.71 -30.33 29.35
CA LYS A 401 18.15 -30.48 29.54
C LYS A 401 18.94 -29.54 28.61
N VAL A 402 20.01 -28.96 29.12
CA VAL A 402 20.96 -28.15 28.35
C VAL A 402 22.37 -28.71 28.58
N GLU A 403 23.05 -29.13 27.50
CA GLU A 403 24.42 -29.65 27.54
C GLU A 403 25.28 -28.93 26.48
N GLY A 404 26.12 -28.01 26.93
CA GLY A 404 26.91 -27.17 26.03
C GLY A 404 26.02 -26.34 25.10
N SER A 405 26.11 -26.58 23.79
CA SER A 405 25.27 -25.92 22.78
C SER A 405 24.01 -26.72 22.41
N LYS A 406 23.76 -27.88 23.02
CA LYS A 406 22.59 -28.73 22.75
C LYS A 406 21.49 -28.50 23.79
N VAL A 407 20.26 -28.42 23.30
CA VAL A 407 19.03 -28.26 24.07
C VAL A 407 18.13 -29.45 23.79
N THR A 408 17.73 -30.16 24.84
CA THR A 408 16.67 -31.17 24.78
C THR A 408 15.39 -30.55 25.30
N ALA A 409 14.36 -30.52 24.47
CA ALA A 409 13.05 -30.01 24.82
C ALA A 409 11.98 -31.10 24.68
N GLU A 410 11.11 -31.20 25.69
CA GLU A 410 9.89 -32.00 25.65
C GLU A 410 8.74 -31.10 25.24
N PHE A 411 7.96 -31.51 24.24
CA PHE A 411 6.92 -30.69 23.63
C PHE A 411 5.71 -31.52 23.23
N THR A 412 4.56 -30.86 23.17
CA THR A 412 3.28 -31.49 22.83
C THR A 412 3.01 -31.37 21.33
N LEU A 413 2.70 -32.50 20.69
CA LEU A 413 2.27 -32.57 19.29
C LEU A 413 0.79 -32.13 19.16
N PRO A 414 0.35 -31.67 17.97
CA PRO A 414 -1.05 -31.29 17.74
C PRO A 414 -2.09 -32.38 18.09
N GLY A 415 -1.70 -33.66 18.05
CA GLY A 415 -2.54 -34.80 18.47
C GLY A 415 -2.52 -35.11 19.97
N GLY A 416 -1.92 -34.26 20.81
CA GLY A 416 -1.84 -34.42 22.27
C GLY A 416 -0.70 -35.34 22.76
N GLY A 417 -0.01 -36.05 21.87
CA GLY A 417 1.15 -36.87 22.22
C GLY A 417 2.37 -36.02 22.62
N LEU A 418 3.12 -36.48 23.62
CA LEU A 418 4.40 -35.87 24.01
C LEU A 418 5.52 -36.39 23.13
N ALA A 419 6.44 -35.50 22.74
CA ALA A 419 7.64 -35.81 21.98
C ALA A 419 8.85 -35.08 22.58
N LYS A 420 10.05 -35.62 22.35
CA LYS A 420 11.32 -35.00 22.76
C LYS A 420 12.22 -34.82 21.56
N LYS A 421 12.93 -33.70 21.49
CA LYS A 421 13.91 -33.41 20.42
C LYS A 421 15.16 -32.78 21.03
N GLU A 422 16.32 -33.33 20.70
CA GLU A 422 17.63 -32.75 20.99
C GLU A 422 18.11 -31.98 19.76
N LEU A 423 18.41 -30.70 19.94
CA LEU A 423 18.77 -29.76 18.89
C LEU A 423 19.90 -28.85 19.37
N PRO A 424 20.75 -28.32 18.48
CA PRO A 424 21.55 -27.14 18.80
C PRO A 424 20.65 -25.97 19.26
N ALA A 425 21.12 -25.15 20.20
CA ALA A 425 20.39 -23.99 20.74
C ALA A 425 20.02 -22.97 19.64
N GLN A 426 20.78 -22.93 18.56
CA GLN A 426 20.53 -22.04 17.42
C GLN A 426 19.79 -22.72 16.25
N HIS A 427 19.32 -23.95 16.45
CA HIS A 427 18.67 -24.68 15.38
C HIS A 427 17.34 -24.03 15.01
N LYS A 428 17.09 -23.88 13.71
CA LYS A 428 15.87 -23.23 13.19
C LYS A 428 14.56 -23.79 13.75
N ASP A 429 14.54 -25.10 14.05
CA ASP A 429 13.41 -25.86 14.62
C ASP A 429 13.20 -25.65 16.14
N LEU A 430 13.98 -24.78 16.79
CA LEU A 430 13.85 -24.44 18.20
C LEU A 430 13.70 -22.93 18.33
N ARG A 431 12.64 -22.49 19.02
CA ARG A 431 12.47 -21.07 19.35
C ARG A 431 11.96 -20.93 20.79
N PRO A 432 12.25 -19.80 21.47
CA PRO A 432 11.52 -19.50 22.70
C PRO A 432 10.03 -19.47 22.37
N VAL A 433 9.16 -19.85 23.30
CA VAL A 433 7.74 -19.50 23.12
C VAL A 433 7.75 -17.99 22.93
N ALA A 434 7.14 -17.52 21.83
CA ALA A 434 6.83 -16.11 21.71
C ALA A 434 6.18 -15.73 23.05
N VAL A 435 6.67 -14.67 23.71
CA VAL A 435 5.92 -14.14 24.84
C VAL A 435 4.67 -13.56 24.21
N ASP A 436 3.69 -14.43 23.96
CA ASP A 436 2.32 -14.11 23.66
C ASP A 436 1.81 -13.49 24.95
N SER A 437 2.20 -12.25 25.16
CA SER A 437 1.64 -11.35 26.15
C SER A 437 0.18 -11.01 25.81
N THR A 438 -0.41 -11.70 24.81
CA THR A 438 -1.42 -11.15 23.92
C THR A 438 -2.47 -12.16 23.47
N SER A 439 -2.38 -13.46 23.78
CA SER A 439 -3.51 -14.36 23.56
C SER A 439 -4.44 -14.41 24.77
N GLN A 440 -4.72 -13.26 25.41
CA GLN A 440 -5.94 -13.14 26.20
C GLN A 440 -7.09 -13.01 25.22
N GLY A 441 -7.81 -14.12 25.01
CA GLY A 441 -9.12 -14.09 24.38
C GLY A 441 -10.03 -13.05 25.05
N TRP A 442 -11.19 -12.79 24.45
CA TRP A 442 -12.15 -11.84 25.00
C TRP A 442 -12.45 -12.17 26.47
N SER A 443 -12.25 -11.21 27.38
CA SER A 443 -12.73 -11.40 28.75
C SER A 443 -14.25 -11.59 28.74
N SER A 444 -14.81 -12.25 29.75
CA SER A 444 -16.26 -12.47 29.83
C SER A 444 -17.06 -11.16 29.76
N GLU A 445 -16.50 -10.10 30.34
CA GLU A 445 -17.05 -8.74 30.31
C GLU A 445 -17.02 -8.14 28.89
N GLU A 446 -15.88 -8.20 28.20
CA GLU A 446 -15.76 -7.75 26.81
C GLU A 446 -16.73 -8.52 25.90
N LYS A 447 -16.72 -9.85 25.99
CA LYS A 447 -17.55 -10.70 25.12
C LYS A 447 -19.04 -10.40 25.31
N ALA A 448 -19.51 -10.29 26.56
CA ALA A 448 -20.90 -9.99 26.84
C ALA A 448 -21.31 -8.61 26.29
N GLN A 449 -20.49 -7.58 26.53
CA GLN A 449 -20.83 -6.23 26.11
C GLN A 449 -20.76 -6.07 24.59
N TYR A 450 -19.72 -6.60 23.95
CA TYR A 450 -19.56 -6.52 22.49
C TYR A 450 -20.65 -7.30 21.78
N GLN A 451 -21.07 -8.46 22.31
CA GLN A 451 -22.14 -9.25 21.69
C GLN A 451 -23.49 -8.53 21.78
N GLN A 452 -23.75 -7.86 22.90
CA GLN A 452 -24.93 -7.02 23.06
C GLN A 452 -24.96 -5.89 22.02
N TRP A 453 -23.85 -5.18 21.81
CA TRP A 453 -23.79 -4.11 20.81
C TRP A 453 -23.86 -4.63 19.38
N PHE A 454 -23.17 -5.73 19.07
CA PHE A 454 -23.18 -6.34 17.74
C PHE A 454 -24.61 -6.70 17.30
N LEU A 455 -25.39 -7.33 18.19
CA LEU A 455 -26.78 -7.70 17.92
C LEU A 455 -27.74 -6.50 17.90
N ALA A 456 -27.36 -5.37 18.50
CA ALA A 456 -28.18 -4.15 18.55
C ALA A 456 -28.01 -3.25 17.31
N ILE A 457 -27.00 -3.48 16.45
CA ILE A 457 -26.79 -2.67 15.26
C ILE A 457 -27.89 -2.95 14.23
N LYS A 458 -28.62 -1.89 13.86
CA LYS A 458 -29.70 -1.96 12.87
C LYS A 458 -29.16 -2.36 11.49
N GLY A 459 -29.91 -3.21 10.79
CA GLY A 459 -29.55 -3.69 9.45
C GLY A 459 -28.53 -4.84 9.44
N GLY A 460 -28.10 -5.32 10.60
CA GLY A 460 -27.27 -6.51 10.74
C GLY A 460 -28.07 -7.80 10.97
N SER A 461 -27.37 -8.92 10.82
CA SER A 461 -27.81 -10.26 11.21
C SER A 461 -27.00 -10.75 12.42
N PRO A 462 -27.40 -11.85 13.09
CA PRO A 462 -26.63 -12.42 14.19
C PRO A 462 -25.20 -12.84 13.84
N ASP A 463 -24.92 -13.07 12.55
CA ASP A 463 -23.62 -13.56 12.08
C ASP A 463 -22.78 -12.48 11.39
N ALA A 464 -23.41 -11.46 10.81
CA ALA A 464 -22.74 -10.41 10.08
C ALA A 464 -23.51 -9.08 10.09
N VAL A 465 -22.78 -7.97 10.25
CA VAL A 465 -23.29 -6.59 10.22
C VAL A 465 -22.64 -5.81 9.08
N PRO A 466 -23.39 -5.03 8.28
CA PRO A 466 -22.81 -4.20 7.23
C PRO A 466 -21.72 -3.25 7.76
N ALA A 467 -20.60 -3.16 7.05
CA ALA A 467 -19.45 -2.35 7.43
C ALA A 467 -19.81 -0.88 7.71
N ILE A 468 -20.69 -0.32 6.88
CA ILE A 468 -21.15 1.07 7.02
C ILE A 468 -21.93 1.29 8.33
N ALA A 469 -22.70 0.29 8.76
CA ALA A 469 -23.47 0.35 10.00
C ALA A 469 -22.54 0.25 11.22
N VAL A 470 -21.50 -0.58 11.14
CA VAL A 470 -20.46 -0.63 12.16
C VAL A 470 -19.69 0.68 12.23
N ALA A 471 -19.28 1.26 11.09
CA ALA A 471 -18.56 2.54 11.07
C ALA A 471 -19.39 3.67 11.70
N HIS A 472 -20.68 3.74 11.39
CA HIS A 472 -21.60 4.69 12.02
C HIS A 472 -21.70 4.46 13.54
N PHE A 473 -21.79 3.20 13.99
CA PHE A 473 -21.76 2.88 15.42
C PHE A 473 -20.45 3.33 16.09
N LEU A 474 -19.29 3.06 15.48
CA LEU A 474 -17.99 3.49 16.01
C LEU A 474 -17.82 5.01 16.05
N GLY A 475 -18.49 5.74 15.15
CA GLY A 475 -18.55 7.21 15.16
C GLY A 475 -19.06 7.79 16.48
N LYS A 476 -19.89 7.05 17.22
CA LYS A 476 -20.38 7.43 18.55
C LYS A 476 -19.32 7.38 19.66
N SER A 477 -18.09 6.97 19.36
CA SER A 477 -17.02 6.84 20.36
C SER A 477 -16.43 8.17 20.84
N GLY A 478 -16.76 9.28 20.18
CA GLY A 478 -16.14 10.59 20.42
C GLY A 478 -14.70 10.69 19.89
N LEU A 479 -14.19 9.67 19.18
CA LEU A 479 -12.88 9.70 18.55
C LEU A 479 -12.90 10.47 17.23
N ARG A 480 -11.80 11.16 16.91
CA ARG A 480 -11.63 11.80 15.59
C ARG A 480 -11.70 10.76 14.48
N ARG A 481 -12.23 11.18 13.32
CA ARG A 481 -12.37 10.33 12.13
C ARG A 481 -11.05 9.64 11.74
N GLN A 482 -9.95 10.37 11.78
CA GLN A 482 -8.62 9.86 11.41
C GLN A 482 -8.18 8.72 12.33
N ALA A 483 -8.46 8.81 13.64
CA ALA A 483 -8.16 7.73 14.60
C ALA A 483 -9.04 6.50 14.35
N LEU A 484 -10.32 6.70 14.04
CA LEU A 484 -11.23 5.61 13.67
C LEU A 484 -10.80 4.90 12.39
N LYS A 485 -10.23 5.63 11.41
CA LYS A 485 -9.62 5.01 10.22
C LYS A 485 -8.44 4.10 10.57
N GLN A 486 -7.59 4.49 11.53
CA GLN A 486 -6.50 3.62 12.00
C GLN A 486 -7.05 2.36 12.68
N VAL A 487 -8.04 2.51 13.57
CA VAL A 487 -8.73 1.38 14.22
C VAL A 487 -9.32 0.43 13.19
N TRP A 488 -10.03 0.97 12.20
CA TRP A 488 -10.67 0.20 11.14
C TRP A 488 -9.66 -0.58 10.31
N SER A 489 -8.54 0.05 9.96
CA SER A 489 -7.46 -0.59 9.19
C SER A 489 -6.80 -1.77 9.91
N VAL A 490 -6.81 -1.78 11.25
CA VAL A 490 -6.29 -2.89 12.04
C VAL A 490 -7.35 -3.97 12.26
N ALA A 491 -8.60 -3.59 12.51
CA ALA A 491 -9.67 -4.54 12.82
C ALA A 491 -10.28 -5.23 11.59
N ASN A 492 -10.32 -4.52 10.45
CA ASN A 492 -10.84 -4.99 9.17
C ASN A 492 -9.83 -4.74 8.03
N PRO A 493 -8.65 -5.38 8.04
CA PRO A 493 -7.58 -5.12 7.07
C PRO A 493 -8.00 -5.45 5.63
N GLY A 494 -8.87 -6.44 5.45
CA GLY A 494 -9.41 -6.85 4.14
C GLY A 494 -10.54 -5.98 3.60
N SER A 495 -10.89 -4.88 4.28
CA SER A 495 -11.99 -4.00 3.88
C SER A 495 -13.31 -4.74 3.60
N LYS A 496 -13.63 -5.77 4.41
CA LYS A 496 -14.85 -6.58 4.23
C LYS A 496 -16.09 -5.68 4.23
N ALA A 497 -17.01 -5.94 3.30
CA ALA A 497 -18.29 -5.23 3.19
C ALA A 497 -19.23 -5.49 4.37
N SER A 498 -19.05 -6.62 5.06
CA SER A 498 -19.76 -6.98 6.29
C SER A 498 -18.78 -7.57 7.31
N LEU A 499 -18.97 -7.25 8.59
CA LEU A 499 -18.13 -7.69 9.70
C LEU A 499 -18.87 -8.73 10.53
N GLY A 500 -18.17 -9.81 10.90
CA GLY A 500 -18.63 -10.74 11.91
C GLY A 500 -18.35 -10.21 13.32
N PHE A 501 -18.76 -11.00 14.31
CA PHE A 501 -18.58 -10.66 15.72
C PHE A 501 -17.11 -10.41 16.07
N GLU A 502 -16.19 -11.23 15.54
CA GLU A 502 -14.76 -11.13 15.85
C GLU A 502 -14.14 -9.81 15.34
N GLU A 503 -14.44 -9.40 14.10
CA GLU A 503 -13.97 -8.10 13.58
C GLU A 503 -14.58 -6.93 14.37
N PHE A 504 -15.87 -7.01 14.71
CA PHE A 504 -16.54 -6.00 15.52
C PHE A 504 -15.92 -5.89 16.93
N ALA A 505 -15.66 -7.02 17.59
CA ALA A 505 -15.03 -7.07 18.91
C ALA A 505 -13.63 -6.43 18.88
N ARG A 506 -12.84 -6.68 17.82
CA ARG A 506 -11.56 -5.99 17.59
C ARG A 506 -11.74 -4.49 17.49
N CYS A 507 -12.72 -4.00 16.72
CA CYS A 507 -13.01 -2.56 16.65
C CYS A 507 -13.28 -1.97 18.03
N CYS A 508 -14.17 -2.58 18.83
CA CYS A 508 -14.50 -2.11 20.17
C CYS A 508 -13.28 -2.10 21.10
N ARG A 509 -12.48 -3.18 21.12
CA ARG A 509 -11.26 -3.26 21.93
C ARG A 509 -10.26 -2.17 21.56
N LEU A 510 -10.04 -1.94 20.27
CA LEU A 510 -9.12 -0.91 19.80
C LEU A 510 -9.62 0.50 20.12
N VAL A 511 -10.92 0.78 19.96
CA VAL A 511 -11.53 2.07 20.40
C VAL A 511 -11.24 2.31 21.88
N ALA A 512 -11.38 1.29 22.73
CA ALA A 512 -11.11 1.43 24.16
C ALA A 512 -9.66 1.81 24.46
N HIS A 513 -8.70 1.20 23.76
CA HIS A 513 -7.28 1.55 23.87
C HIS A 513 -7.00 2.97 23.37
N VAL A 514 -7.61 3.41 22.26
CA VAL A 514 -7.46 4.79 21.77
C VAL A 514 -8.03 5.80 22.77
N GLN A 515 -9.21 5.54 23.34
CA GLN A 515 -9.79 6.39 24.39
C GLN A 515 -8.90 6.45 25.64
N ALA A 516 -8.30 5.32 26.02
CA ALA A 516 -7.37 5.28 27.16
C ALA A 516 -6.06 6.03 26.89
N MET A 517 -5.52 5.94 25.68
CA MET A 517 -4.32 6.69 25.25
C MET A 517 -4.59 8.19 25.21
N GLY A 518 -5.72 8.62 24.64
CA GLY A 518 -6.09 10.04 24.57
C GLY A 518 -6.30 10.69 25.94
N ALA A 519 -6.62 9.89 26.97
CA ALA A 519 -6.73 10.37 28.35
C ALA A 519 -5.38 10.50 29.08
N ARG A 520 -4.28 10.00 28.49
CA ARG A 520 -2.92 10.07 29.06
C ARG A 520 -2.12 11.18 28.39
N PRO A 521 -1.59 12.16 29.15
CA PRO A 521 -0.85 13.28 28.56
C PRO A 521 0.34 12.87 27.67
N GLY A 522 1.01 11.75 27.97
CA GLY A 522 2.16 11.27 27.19
C GLY A 522 1.82 10.56 25.88
N ASP A 523 0.59 10.06 25.71
CA ASP A 523 0.15 9.37 24.49
C ASP A 523 -0.88 10.21 23.69
N ALA A 524 -1.25 11.39 24.18
CA ALA A 524 -2.29 12.22 23.57
C ALA A 524 -1.91 12.66 22.15
N SER A 525 -0.66 13.09 21.91
CA SER A 525 -0.21 13.51 20.58
C SER A 525 -0.33 12.40 19.54
N LEU A 526 -0.07 11.15 19.93
CA LEU A 526 -0.22 9.98 19.06
C LEU A 526 -1.66 9.78 18.59
N VAL A 527 -2.63 10.02 19.49
CA VAL A 527 -4.06 9.95 19.17
C VAL A 527 -4.53 11.19 18.41
N GLU A 528 -3.91 12.34 18.65
CA GLU A 528 -4.24 13.59 17.97
C GLU A 528 -3.80 13.61 16.51
N GLU A 529 -2.55 13.22 16.24
CA GLU A 529 -1.99 13.04 14.89
C GLU A 529 -2.75 11.92 14.15
N ALA A 530 -3.10 10.85 14.87
CA ALA A 530 -3.91 9.75 14.36
C ALA A 530 -3.38 9.10 13.07
N ASP A 531 -2.06 9.07 12.92
CA ASP A 531 -1.38 8.56 11.73
C ASP A 531 -0.86 7.13 11.91
N ARG A 532 0.03 6.71 11.02
CA ARG A 532 0.62 5.37 11.00
C ARG A 532 1.22 4.91 12.33
N PRO A 533 1.92 5.75 13.13
CA PRO A 533 2.43 5.31 14.43
C PRO A 533 1.33 4.80 15.37
N LEU A 534 0.14 5.42 15.34
CA LEU A 534 -1.01 4.94 16.11
C LEU A 534 -1.45 3.56 15.60
N ARG A 535 -1.55 3.37 14.28
CA ARG A 535 -1.92 2.08 13.66
C ARG A 535 -0.97 0.96 14.06
N VAL A 536 0.33 1.22 14.04
CA VAL A 536 1.36 0.25 14.42
C VAL A 536 1.16 -0.16 15.88
N LYS A 537 1.07 0.81 16.81
CA LYS A 537 0.83 0.53 18.24
C LYS A 537 -0.46 -0.26 18.47
N LEU A 538 -1.54 0.12 17.77
CA LEU A 538 -2.81 -0.60 17.84
C LEU A 538 -2.68 -2.06 17.42
N ARG A 539 -1.93 -2.33 16.35
CA ARG A 539 -1.70 -3.68 15.84
C ARG A 539 -0.79 -4.51 16.73
N THR A 540 0.34 -3.95 17.16
CA THR A 540 1.42 -4.71 17.82
C THR A 540 1.19 -4.85 19.32
N GLU A 541 0.56 -3.88 19.96
CA GLU A 541 0.43 -3.82 21.42
C GLU A 541 -1.02 -3.92 21.90
N CYS A 542 -1.99 -3.35 21.18
CA CYS A 542 -3.35 -3.18 21.70
C CYS A 542 -4.33 -4.28 21.29
N LEU A 543 -4.27 -4.77 20.04
CA LEU A 543 -5.28 -5.66 19.46
C LEU A 543 -5.53 -6.90 20.33
N ALA A 544 -4.45 -7.41 20.91
CA ALA A 544 -4.40 -8.67 21.60
C ALA A 544 -4.31 -8.48 23.14
N ALA A 545 -4.05 -7.26 23.61
CA ALA A 545 -4.07 -6.91 25.03
C ALA A 545 -5.46 -6.49 25.51
N ARG A 546 -5.83 -6.88 26.74
CA ARG A 546 -7.06 -6.40 27.38
C ARG A 546 -7.00 -4.87 27.57
N PRO A 547 -8.06 -4.12 27.21
CA PRO A 547 -8.07 -2.68 27.38
C PRO A 547 -8.23 -2.31 28.87
N PRO A 548 -7.77 -1.12 29.29
CA PRO A 548 -7.90 -0.67 30.68
C PRO A 548 -9.35 -0.53 31.17
N PHE A 549 -10.27 -0.26 30.26
CA PHE A 549 -11.71 -0.16 30.48
C PHE A 549 -12.47 -0.50 29.19
N LEU A 550 -13.78 -0.77 29.27
CA LEU A 550 -14.64 -0.95 28.09
C LEU A 550 -14.82 0.37 27.31
N PRO A 551 -14.91 0.32 25.97
CA PRO A 551 -15.06 1.54 25.17
C PRO A 551 -16.36 2.26 25.52
N LYS A 552 -16.32 3.59 25.49
CA LYS A 552 -17.49 4.45 25.69
C LYS A 552 -18.07 4.84 24.34
N PHE A 553 -19.37 4.68 24.18
CA PHE A 553 -20.13 5.18 23.04
C PHE A 553 -21.25 6.09 23.55
N GLU A 554 -21.42 7.24 22.92
CA GLU A 554 -22.57 8.12 23.14
C GLU A 554 -23.87 7.38 22.78
N LYS A 555 -24.95 7.68 23.50
CA LYS A 555 -26.22 6.96 23.35
C LYS A 555 -26.92 7.34 22.06
#